data_AF-A0A429SY59-F1
#
_entry.id   AF-A0A429SY59-F1
#
_cell.length_a   1.000
_cell.length_b   1.000
_cell.length_c   1.000
_cell.angle_alpha   90.00
_cell.angle_beta   90.00
_cell.angle_gamma   90.00
#
_symmetry.space_group_name_H-M   'P 1'
#
loop_
_entity.id
_entity.type
_entity.pdbx_description
1 polymer ?
#
loop_
_entity_poly.entity_id
_entity_poly.type
_entity_poly.pdbx_seq_one_letter_code
_entity_poly.pdbx_strand_id
1 'polypeptide(L)'
;MGKSMGRAAGAVLGMALAGVLGATGVAGAQERPAAPERGGAAAGAPAAVVADVEAAAARQHALAPAARVVCYAAHVQDIGWQSAVCDGAIAGTTGQSRRMEALTIATSGTGGICANAHLADVGWQGWRCAADGKAVTAGTTGQSRRMEALGLQVGSGAVAAQAHVADYAWLNAVSGNPVYVGTTGQSRRMEAVRVWV
;
A
#
# COMPACT_ATOMS: atom_id res chain seq x y z
N MET A 1 -47.25 -65.25 2.93
CA MET A 1 -47.99 -64.26 3.75
C MET A 1 -47.42 -64.26 5.16
N GLY A 2 -47.22 -63.09 5.76
CA GLY A 2 -47.00 -62.93 7.21
C GLY A 2 -45.56 -62.63 7.64
N LYS A 3 -45.08 -61.40 7.43
CA LYS A 3 -43.95 -60.86 8.22
C LYS A 3 -44.50 -60.00 9.35
N SER A 4 -44.05 -60.35 10.55
CA SER A 4 -44.38 -59.80 11.87
C SER A 4 -44.05 -58.32 12.01
N MET A 5 -44.89 -57.60 12.76
CA MET A 5 -44.66 -56.26 13.31
C MET A 5 -44.05 -56.32 14.72
N GLY A 6 -43.39 -55.23 15.12
CA GLY A 6 -43.07 -54.87 16.52
C GLY A 6 -41.56 -54.90 16.83
N ARG A 7 -40.92 -53.90 17.45
CA ARG A 7 -41.37 -52.73 18.23
C ARG A 7 -40.27 -51.65 18.23
N ALA A 8 -40.68 -50.41 18.45
CA ALA A 8 -39.86 -49.22 18.58
C ALA A 8 -39.25 -49.03 19.99
N ALA A 9 -38.08 -48.37 20.04
CA ALA A 9 -37.57 -47.48 21.09
C ALA A 9 -36.63 -46.50 20.35
N GLY A 10 -36.84 -45.17 20.29
CA GLY A 10 -36.72 -44.20 21.39
C GLY A 10 -35.23 -43.95 21.70
N ALA A 11 -34.62 -42.77 21.66
CA ALA A 11 -35.05 -41.41 21.37
C ALA A 11 -33.83 -40.54 20.97
N VAL A 12 -34.13 -39.49 20.21
CA VAL A 12 -33.43 -38.21 19.94
C VAL A 12 -32.20 -37.87 20.80
N LEU A 13 -31.05 -37.60 20.14
CA LEU A 13 -30.12 -36.54 20.53
C LEU A 13 -29.17 -36.19 19.37
N GLY A 14 -29.07 -34.91 18.99
CA GLY A 14 -28.07 -34.45 18.03
C GLY A 14 -28.44 -33.16 17.31
N MET A 15 -28.41 -32.04 18.03
CA MET A 15 -28.51 -30.67 17.54
C MET A 15 -27.66 -30.45 16.27
N ALA A 16 -28.28 -29.94 15.21
CA ALA A 16 -27.58 -29.36 14.08
C ALA A 16 -27.01 -27.99 14.49
N LEU A 17 -25.68 -27.87 14.49
CA LEU A 17 -24.99 -26.59 14.44
C LEU A 17 -24.39 -26.44 13.04
N ALA A 18 -25.09 -25.65 12.21
CA ALA A 18 -24.58 -25.15 10.95
C ALA A 18 -23.44 -24.17 11.23
N GLY A 19 -22.21 -24.68 11.20
CA GLY A 19 -21.01 -23.86 11.12
C GLY A 19 -20.66 -23.62 9.65
N VAL A 20 -21.19 -22.55 9.05
CA VAL A 20 -20.62 -22.01 7.81
C VAL A 20 -19.38 -21.22 8.21
N LEU A 21 -18.23 -21.88 8.24
CA LEU A 21 -16.93 -21.20 8.25
C LEU A 21 -16.59 -20.84 6.80
N GLY A 22 -17.06 -19.66 6.39
CA GLY A 22 -16.53 -18.96 5.23
C GLY A 22 -15.15 -18.41 5.56
N ALA A 23 -14.09 -19.18 5.27
CA ALA A 23 -12.73 -18.68 5.26
C ALA A 23 -12.15 -18.86 3.85
N THR A 24 -12.51 -17.95 2.95
CA THR A 24 -11.77 -17.74 1.70
C THR A 24 -11.20 -16.33 1.72
N GLY A 25 -10.00 -16.22 2.29
CA GLY A 25 -9.18 -15.02 2.25
C GLY A 25 -7.75 -15.42 1.93
N VAL A 26 -7.51 -15.88 0.71
CA VAL A 26 -6.16 -16.14 0.19
C VAL A 26 -5.47 -14.81 -0.09
N ALA A 27 -4.79 -14.24 0.89
CA ALA A 27 -3.79 -13.21 0.65
C ALA A 27 -2.44 -13.91 0.41
N GLY A 28 -2.22 -14.34 -0.83
CA GLY A 28 -0.92 -14.85 -1.26
C GLY A 28 0.14 -13.77 -1.06
N ALA A 29 1.30 -14.16 -0.52
CA ALA A 29 2.49 -13.32 -0.50
C ALA A 29 2.74 -12.76 -1.92
N GLN A 30 2.79 -11.44 -2.06
CA GLN A 30 2.94 -10.80 -3.36
C GLN A 30 4.31 -11.12 -3.96
N GLU A 31 4.32 -11.52 -5.23
CA GLU A 31 5.51 -11.89 -5.99
C GLU A 31 6.54 -10.74 -6.00
N ARG A 32 7.82 -11.07 -5.79
CA ARG A 32 8.93 -10.12 -5.96
C ARG A 32 9.00 -9.68 -7.44
N PRO A 33 9.12 -8.38 -7.75
CA PRO A 33 9.15 -7.90 -9.14
C PRO A 33 10.33 -8.46 -9.94
N ALA A 34 10.10 -8.78 -11.22
CA ALA A 34 11.17 -8.84 -12.23
C ALA A 34 11.73 -7.43 -12.50
N ALA A 35 13.00 -7.35 -12.90
CA ALA A 35 13.71 -6.08 -13.16
C ALA A 35 13.08 -5.29 -14.33
N PRO A 36 13.12 -3.94 -14.31
CA PRO A 36 12.38 -3.11 -15.26
C PRO A 36 12.99 -3.10 -16.67
N GLU A 37 12.13 -3.13 -17.69
CA GLU A 37 12.45 -2.65 -19.04
C GLU A 37 12.51 -1.10 -19.00
N ARG A 38 13.56 -0.48 -19.55
CA ARG A 38 13.87 0.95 -19.35
C ARG A 38 12.76 1.86 -19.92
N GLY A 39 11.90 2.39 -19.05
CA GLY A 39 10.91 3.43 -19.36
C GLY A 39 11.44 4.85 -19.13
N GLY A 40 11.24 5.74 -20.10
CA GLY A 40 11.73 7.13 -20.11
C GLY A 40 11.25 8.01 -18.94
N ALA A 41 11.91 9.16 -18.77
CA ALA A 41 11.73 10.09 -17.65
C ALA A 41 10.26 10.52 -17.48
N ALA A 42 9.59 9.93 -16.49
CA ALA A 42 8.28 10.36 -16.03
C ALA A 42 8.37 11.74 -15.35
N ALA A 43 7.37 12.58 -15.56
CA ALA A 43 7.21 13.83 -14.79
C ALA A 43 6.98 13.48 -13.31
N GLY A 44 8.03 13.62 -12.50
CA GLY A 44 7.99 13.44 -11.05
C GLY A 44 7.19 14.54 -10.35
N ALA A 45 7.31 14.62 -9.02
CA ALA A 45 6.70 15.68 -8.25
C ALA A 45 7.33 17.05 -8.60
N PRO A 46 6.55 18.15 -8.63
CA PRO A 46 7.10 19.49 -8.69
C PRO A 46 8.10 19.74 -7.55
N ALA A 47 9.15 20.52 -7.82
CA ALA A 47 10.20 20.79 -6.84
C ALA A 47 9.68 21.38 -5.51
N ALA A 48 8.61 22.18 -5.55
CA ALA A 48 7.98 22.71 -4.34
C ALA A 48 7.37 21.60 -3.47
N VAL A 49 6.70 20.61 -4.07
CA VAL A 49 6.13 19.47 -3.33
C VAL A 49 7.23 18.61 -2.72
N VAL A 50 8.33 18.40 -3.47
CA VAL A 50 9.53 17.72 -2.96
C VAL A 50 10.08 18.46 -1.74
N ALA A 51 10.27 19.77 -1.84
CA ALA A 51 10.76 20.59 -0.74
C ALA A 51 9.82 20.55 0.48
N ASP A 52 8.50 20.56 0.27
CA ASP A 52 7.52 20.49 1.35
C ASP A 52 7.58 19.15 2.11
N VAL A 53 7.76 18.03 1.40
CA VAL A 53 7.91 16.71 2.01
C VAL A 53 9.25 16.58 2.75
N GLU A 54 10.36 17.02 2.15
CA GLU A 54 11.67 17.06 2.82
C GLU A 54 11.62 17.92 4.09
N ALA A 55 11.01 19.09 4.00
CA ALA A 55 10.85 19.99 5.15
C ALA A 55 9.92 19.40 6.21
N ALA A 56 8.88 18.66 5.84
CA ALA A 56 8.02 17.96 6.81
C ALA A 56 8.79 16.89 7.58
N ALA A 57 9.59 16.06 6.89
CA ALA A 57 10.43 15.05 7.53
C ALA A 57 11.45 15.70 8.48
N ALA A 58 12.13 16.76 8.04
CA ALA A 58 13.09 17.49 8.86
C ALA A 58 12.44 18.10 10.12
N ARG A 59 11.24 18.70 10.00
CA ARG A 59 10.49 19.25 11.13
C ARG A 59 10.13 18.18 12.15
N GLN A 60 9.60 17.03 11.72
CA GLN A 60 9.26 15.93 12.63
C GLN A 60 10.50 15.36 13.32
N HIS A 61 11.59 15.18 12.58
CA HIS A 61 12.84 14.68 13.15
C HIS A 61 13.43 15.66 14.18
N ALA A 62 13.32 16.98 13.95
CA ALA A 62 13.76 17.98 14.91
C ALA A 62 12.96 17.95 16.24
N LEU A 63 11.69 17.55 16.21
CA LEU A 63 10.86 17.40 17.41
C LEU A 63 11.21 16.14 18.22
N ALA A 64 11.70 15.08 17.56
CA ALA A 64 12.10 13.83 18.19
C ALA A 64 13.35 13.24 17.53
N PRO A 65 14.56 13.72 17.86
CA PRO A 65 15.80 13.34 17.16
C PRO A 65 16.17 11.85 17.23
N ALA A 66 15.65 11.12 18.22
CA ALA A 66 15.86 9.68 18.36
C ALA A 66 14.83 8.84 17.58
N ALA A 67 13.76 9.46 17.06
CA ALA A 67 12.72 8.78 16.32
C ALA A 67 13.05 8.69 14.83
N ARG A 68 12.61 7.58 14.22
CA ARG A 68 12.53 7.47 12.76
C ARG A 68 11.28 8.20 12.30
N VAL A 69 11.38 8.81 11.12
CA VAL A 69 10.29 9.61 10.54
C VAL A 69 10.13 9.22 9.08
N VAL A 70 8.88 9.12 8.63
CA VAL A 70 8.54 9.09 7.21
C VAL A 70 7.44 10.10 6.90
N CYS A 71 7.71 10.99 5.94
CA CYS A 71 6.72 11.95 5.44
C CYS A 71 6.55 11.79 3.93
N TYR A 72 5.34 12.00 3.45
CA TYR A 72 4.96 11.71 2.08
C TYR A 72 3.75 12.53 1.62
N ALA A 73 3.64 12.71 0.31
CA ALA A 73 2.50 13.33 -0.34
C ALA A 73 2.09 12.47 -1.55
N ALA A 74 0.79 12.41 -1.83
CA ALA A 74 0.23 11.71 -2.98
C ALA A 74 -0.22 12.70 -4.05
N HIS A 75 -0.02 12.33 -5.32
CA HIS A 75 -0.72 12.92 -6.45
C HIS A 75 -1.99 12.11 -6.73
N VAL A 76 -3.15 12.75 -6.64
CA VAL A 76 -4.46 12.12 -6.84
C VAL A 76 -5.13 12.72 -8.07
N GLN A 77 -5.76 11.85 -8.87
CA GLN A 77 -6.54 12.25 -10.03
C GLN A 77 -7.56 13.37 -9.68
N ASP A 78 -7.59 14.40 -10.52
CA ASP A 78 -8.50 15.55 -10.44
C ASP A 78 -8.39 16.34 -9.11
N ILE A 79 -7.33 16.13 -8.33
CA ILE A 79 -6.98 16.88 -7.12
C ILE A 79 -5.58 17.49 -7.26
N GLY A 80 -4.64 16.72 -7.80
CA GLY A 80 -3.23 17.09 -7.85
C GLY A 80 -2.45 16.57 -6.65
N TRP A 81 -1.31 17.19 -6.40
CA TRP A 81 -0.48 16.92 -5.22
C TRP A 81 -1.17 17.43 -3.96
N GLN A 82 -1.37 16.55 -2.99
CA GLN A 82 -1.88 16.91 -1.67
C GLN A 82 -0.75 17.38 -0.75
N SER A 83 -1.10 18.03 0.36
CA SER A 83 -0.14 18.40 1.39
C SER A 83 0.58 17.18 1.98
N ALA A 84 1.82 17.38 2.43
CA ALA A 84 2.60 16.35 3.09
C ALA A 84 1.93 15.88 4.38
N VAL A 85 1.91 14.58 4.58
CA VAL A 85 1.53 13.91 5.82
C VAL A 85 2.69 13.05 6.31
N CYS A 86 2.67 12.62 7.57
CA CYS A 86 3.72 11.79 8.14
C CYS A 86 3.12 10.62 8.93
N ASP A 87 3.90 9.56 9.08
CA ASP A 87 3.72 8.47 10.05
C ASP A 87 2.27 8.00 10.27
N GLY A 88 1.81 7.12 9.38
CA GLY A 88 0.51 6.44 9.46
C GLY A 88 -0.69 7.29 9.05
N ALA A 89 -0.53 8.60 8.84
CA ALA A 89 -1.57 9.46 8.29
C ALA A 89 -1.96 9.07 6.86
N ILE A 90 -3.17 9.42 6.42
CA ILE A 90 -3.65 9.06 5.09
C ILE A 90 -3.11 10.06 4.06
N ALA A 91 -2.42 9.57 3.03
CA ALA A 91 -2.21 10.29 1.78
C ALA A 91 -3.11 9.68 0.71
N GLY A 92 -3.87 10.49 -0.03
CA GLY A 92 -4.83 10.05 -1.02
C GLY A 92 -6.28 10.35 -0.65
N THR A 93 -7.19 9.55 -1.19
CA THR A 93 -8.63 9.57 -0.88
C THR A 93 -9.13 8.15 -0.59
N THR A 94 -10.24 8.01 0.11
CA THR A 94 -10.84 6.69 0.37
C THR A 94 -12.28 6.69 -0.12
N GLY A 95 -12.64 5.73 -0.97
CA GLY A 95 -14.01 5.54 -1.45
C GLY A 95 -14.50 6.61 -2.44
N GLN A 96 -13.62 7.50 -2.90
CA GLN A 96 -13.98 8.60 -3.81
C GLN A 96 -13.82 8.25 -5.29
N SER A 97 -13.42 7.02 -5.61
CA SER A 97 -13.16 6.59 -6.99
C SER A 97 -12.08 7.39 -7.72
N ARG A 98 -11.14 7.99 -6.97
CA ARG A 98 -10.00 8.73 -7.50
C ARG A 98 -8.72 7.93 -7.31
N ARG A 99 -7.98 7.70 -8.39
CA ARG A 99 -6.71 6.96 -8.37
C ARG A 99 -5.58 7.83 -7.81
N MET A 100 -4.68 7.20 -7.06
CA MET A 100 -3.32 7.71 -6.90
C MET A 100 -2.55 7.50 -8.20
N GLU A 101 -1.70 8.47 -8.55
CA GLU A 101 -0.84 8.41 -9.74
C GLU A 101 0.65 8.46 -9.38
N ALA A 102 1.00 9.17 -8.29
CA ALA A 102 2.35 9.27 -7.78
C ALA A 102 2.40 9.43 -6.26
N LEU A 103 3.55 9.11 -5.69
CA LEU A 103 3.91 9.35 -4.30
C LEU A 103 5.31 9.98 -4.27
N THR A 104 5.47 11.06 -3.51
CA THR A 104 6.80 11.56 -3.13
C THR A 104 6.99 11.34 -1.63
N ILE A 105 8.15 10.83 -1.23
CA ILE A 105 8.39 10.30 0.11
C ILE A 105 9.83 10.60 0.55
N ALA A 106 9.99 11.06 1.79
CA ALA A 106 11.28 11.29 2.43
C ALA A 106 11.29 10.68 3.84
N THR A 107 12.47 10.30 4.31
CA THR A 107 12.67 9.73 5.64
C THR A 107 13.75 10.47 6.42
N SER A 108 13.81 10.25 7.72
CA SER A 108 14.93 10.60 8.59
C SER A 108 15.14 9.51 9.64
N GLY A 109 16.40 9.16 9.92
CA GLY A 109 16.74 8.12 10.90
C GLY A 109 16.56 6.69 10.39
N THR A 110 16.35 6.50 9.08
CA THR A 110 16.13 5.17 8.46
C THR A 110 17.26 4.79 7.50
N GLY A 111 18.30 5.62 7.35
CA GLY A 111 19.35 5.39 6.37
C GLY A 111 18.88 5.57 4.92
N GLY A 112 17.83 6.37 4.71
CA GLY A 112 17.21 6.62 3.42
C GLY A 112 16.00 5.72 3.13
N ILE A 113 15.41 5.97 1.96
CA ILE A 113 14.21 5.32 1.46
C ILE A 113 14.36 5.00 -0.02
N CYS A 114 13.93 3.80 -0.41
CA CYS A 114 13.67 3.42 -1.79
C CYS A 114 12.18 3.19 -2.00
N ALA A 115 11.65 3.68 -3.12
CA ALA A 115 10.27 3.49 -3.54
C ALA A 115 10.19 2.99 -4.99
N ASN A 116 9.19 2.15 -5.27
CA ASN A 116 8.89 1.64 -6.60
C ASN A 116 7.37 1.59 -6.78
N ALA A 117 6.87 2.04 -7.92
CA ALA A 117 5.44 1.99 -8.21
C ALA A 117 5.15 0.96 -9.30
N HIS A 118 4.08 0.19 -9.12
CA HIS A 118 3.47 -0.58 -10.19
C HIS A 118 2.34 0.26 -10.79
N LEU A 119 2.49 0.64 -12.06
CA LEU A 119 1.48 1.43 -12.77
C LEU A 119 0.73 0.57 -13.79
N ALA A 120 -0.52 0.93 -14.03
CA ALA A 120 -1.28 0.37 -15.13
C ALA A 120 -0.56 0.52 -16.47
N ASP A 121 -0.60 -0.55 -17.26
CA ASP A 121 -0.04 -0.64 -18.61
C ASP A 121 1.48 -0.40 -18.70
N VAL A 122 2.18 -0.40 -17.56
CA VAL A 122 3.64 -0.26 -17.45
C VAL A 122 4.23 -1.37 -16.60
N GLY A 123 3.59 -1.72 -15.49
CA GLY A 123 4.15 -2.59 -14.47
C GLY A 123 5.05 -1.83 -13.49
N TRP A 124 6.00 -2.55 -12.88
CA TRP A 124 6.97 -1.97 -11.94
C TRP A 124 7.96 -1.05 -12.65
N GLN A 125 8.07 0.18 -12.18
CA GLN A 125 8.97 1.19 -12.77
C GLN A 125 10.46 1.01 -12.40
N GLY A 126 10.74 0.18 -11.39
CA GLY A 126 12.07 0.03 -10.80
C GLY A 126 12.26 0.90 -9.56
N TRP A 127 13.14 0.46 -8.68
CA TRP A 127 13.46 1.16 -7.44
C TRP A 127 14.16 2.49 -7.69
N ARG A 128 13.69 3.53 -7.02
CA ARG A 128 14.35 4.83 -6.92
C ARG A 128 14.65 5.06 -5.45
N CYS A 129 15.83 5.56 -5.13
CA CYS A 129 16.28 5.72 -3.75
C CYS A 129 16.75 7.15 -3.47
N ALA A 130 16.58 7.58 -2.22
CA ALA A 130 17.12 8.81 -1.67
C ALA A 130 17.70 8.53 -0.28
N ALA A 131 18.77 9.27 0.07
CA ALA A 131 19.30 9.27 1.43
C ALA A 131 18.33 9.97 2.39
N ASP A 132 18.54 9.82 3.70
CA ASP A 132 17.77 10.56 4.71
C ASP A 132 17.80 12.07 4.44
N GLY A 133 16.67 12.73 4.68
CA GLY A 133 16.46 14.15 4.42
C GLY A 133 16.25 14.50 2.94
N LYS A 134 16.28 13.50 2.03
CA LYS A 134 15.95 13.67 0.61
C LYS A 134 14.73 12.86 0.21
N ALA A 135 13.90 13.45 -0.67
CA ALA A 135 12.72 12.77 -1.16
C ALA A 135 13.00 12.02 -2.46
N VAL A 136 12.25 10.93 -2.65
CA VAL A 136 12.14 10.22 -3.91
C VAL A 136 10.70 10.20 -4.37
N THR A 137 10.48 10.26 -5.69
CA THR A 137 9.14 10.14 -6.28
C THR A 137 9.00 8.81 -7.02
N ALA A 138 7.92 8.08 -6.74
CA ALA A 138 7.48 6.90 -7.46
C ALA A 138 6.12 7.18 -8.14
N GLY A 139 5.90 6.62 -9.33
CA GLY A 139 4.72 6.89 -10.16
C GLY A 139 4.92 8.04 -11.14
N THR A 140 3.82 8.58 -11.69
CA THR A 140 3.87 9.67 -12.67
C THR A 140 2.81 10.75 -12.40
N THR A 141 3.14 12.00 -12.69
CA THR A 141 2.20 13.13 -12.63
C THR A 141 1.62 13.40 -14.02
N GLY A 142 0.29 13.53 -14.13
CA GLY A 142 -0.36 14.05 -15.34
C GLY A 142 -0.42 13.10 -16.55
N GLN A 143 0.01 11.85 -16.40
CA GLN A 143 -0.04 10.85 -17.49
C GLN A 143 -1.29 9.95 -17.42
N SER A 144 -2.22 10.22 -16.51
CA SER A 144 -3.44 9.43 -16.29
C SER A 144 -3.21 7.94 -16.00
N ARG A 145 -2.02 7.58 -15.47
CA ARG A 145 -1.69 6.21 -15.10
C ARG A 145 -2.01 5.96 -13.63
N ARG A 146 -2.90 4.99 -13.35
CA ARG A 146 -3.20 4.57 -11.97
C ARG A 146 -2.01 3.81 -11.38
N MET A 147 -1.69 4.13 -10.14
CA MET A 147 -0.87 3.28 -9.29
C MET A 147 -1.72 2.11 -8.80
N GLU A 148 -1.21 0.89 -8.94
CA GLU A 148 -1.89 -0.34 -8.52
C GLU A 148 -1.21 -0.99 -7.32
N ALA A 149 0.11 -0.85 -7.22
CA ALA A 149 0.90 -1.28 -6.08
C ALA A 149 2.10 -0.36 -5.81
N LEU A 150 2.61 -0.41 -4.60
CA LEU A 150 3.76 0.36 -4.12
C LEU A 150 4.72 -0.58 -3.38
N GLY A 151 6.00 -0.52 -3.73
CA GLY A 151 7.10 -1.13 -2.99
C GLY A 151 7.87 -0.07 -2.20
N LEU A 152 8.21 -0.36 -0.94
CA LEU A 152 9.02 0.49 -0.07
C LEU A 152 10.14 -0.30 0.60
N GLN A 153 11.31 0.30 0.73
CA GLN A 153 12.47 -0.27 1.42
C GLN A 153 13.24 0.85 2.12
N VAL A 154 13.71 0.61 3.34
CA VAL A 154 14.54 1.56 4.10
C VAL A 154 15.96 1.04 4.29
N GLY A 155 16.91 1.94 4.51
CA GLY A 155 18.32 1.57 4.73
C GLY A 155 18.56 0.80 6.03
N SER A 156 17.80 1.10 7.08
CA SER A 156 17.88 0.46 8.40
C SER A 156 16.50 0.36 9.06
N GLY A 157 16.30 -0.69 9.86
CA GLY A 157 15.02 -0.97 10.49
C GLY A 157 13.99 -1.59 9.54
N ALA A 158 12.73 -1.27 9.76
CA ALA A 158 11.59 -1.75 8.97
C ALA A 158 10.70 -0.57 8.58
N VAL A 159 9.96 -0.76 7.49
CA VAL A 159 8.87 0.12 7.08
C VAL A 159 7.59 -0.68 7.09
N ALA A 160 6.49 -0.04 7.43
CA ALA A 160 5.17 -0.61 7.30
C ALA A 160 4.28 0.29 6.46
N ALA A 161 3.41 -0.34 5.67
CA ALA A 161 2.50 0.37 4.81
C ALA A 161 1.17 -0.36 4.68
N GLN A 162 0.15 0.38 4.28
CA GLN A 162 -1.18 -0.13 3.99
C GLN A 162 -1.76 0.62 2.79
N ALA A 163 -2.40 -0.09 1.87
CA ALA A 163 -3.04 0.50 0.70
C ALA A 163 -4.57 0.42 0.82
N HIS A 164 -5.26 1.51 0.46
CA HIS A 164 -6.68 1.49 0.15
C HIS A 164 -6.86 1.23 -1.34
N VAL A 165 -7.48 0.11 -1.70
CA VAL A 165 -7.63 -0.35 -3.09
C VAL A 165 -9.10 -0.38 -3.48
N ALA A 166 -9.38 0.02 -4.72
CA ALA A 166 -10.73 -0.01 -5.27
C ALA A 166 -11.42 -1.37 -5.10
N ASP A 167 -12.64 -1.32 -4.55
CA ASP A 167 -13.53 -2.44 -4.23
C ASP A 167 -13.02 -3.42 -3.16
N TYR A 168 -11.85 -3.16 -2.54
CA TYR A 168 -11.34 -3.91 -1.38
C TYR A 168 -11.21 -3.08 -0.10
N ALA A 169 -11.31 -1.75 -0.21
CA ALA A 169 -11.00 -0.82 0.87
C ALA A 169 -9.54 -0.98 1.35
N TRP A 170 -9.30 -0.78 2.66
CA TRP A 170 -7.97 -0.99 3.25
C TRP A 170 -7.63 -2.48 3.27
N LEU A 171 -6.56 -2.86 2.56
CA LEU A 171 -5.94 -4.18 2.69
C LEU A 171 -5.21 -4.32 4.03
N ASN A 172 -4.80 -5.53 4.40
CA ASN A 172 -3.97 -5.73 5.59
C ASN A 172 -2.65 -4.92 5.48
N ALA A 173 -2.22 -4.36 6.61
CA ALA A 173 -0.92 -3.70 6.68
C ALA A 173 0.21 -4.73 6.49
N VAL A 174 1.27 -4.31 5.81
CA VAL A 174 2.48 -5.11 5.57
C VAL A 174 3.64 -4.39 6.24
N SER A 175 4.42 -5.11 7.05
CA SER A 175 5.61 -4.59 7.74
C SER A 175 6.81 -5.45 7.41
N GLY A 176 7.95 -4.82 7.13
CA GLY A 176 9.16 -5.52 6.71
C GLY A 176 10.17 -4.59 6.04
N ASN A 177 11.13 -5.18 5.35
CA ASN A 177 12.13 -4.43 4.58
C ASN A 177 12.72 -5.35 3.49
N PRO A 178 12.22 -5.33 2.25
CA PRO A 178 11.19 -4.44 1.69
C PRO A 178 9.74 -4.85 2.05
N VAL A 179 8.79 -3.94 1.83
CA VAL A 179 7.34 -4.20 1.81
C VAL A 179 6.74 -3.89 0.44
N TYR A 180 5.66 -4.59 0.10
CA TYR A 180 4.82 -4.31 -1.07
C TYR A 180 3.37 -4.23 -0.62
N VAL A 181 2.63 -3.23 -1.10
CA VAL A 181 1.21 -3.02 -0.81
C VAL A 181 0.44 -2.69 -2.08
N GLY A 182 -0.87 -2.91 -2.06
CA GLY A 182 -1.73 -2.79 -3.24
C GLY A 182 -1.89 -4.11 -3.97
N THR A 183 -2.17 -4.08 -5.26
CA THR A 183 -2.40 -5.29 -6.09
C THR A 183 -1.69 -5.17 -7.44
N THR A 184 -1.20 -6.29 -7.96
CA THR A 184 -0.66 -6.39 -9.32
C THR A 184 -1.53 -7.32 -10.15
N GLY A 185 -1.73 -7.00 -11.44
CA GLY A 185 -2.46 -7.87 -12.38
C GLY A 185 -3.98 -7.94 -12.21
N GLN A 186 -4.55 -7.19 -11.26
CA GLN A 186 -6.00 -7.14 -11.01
C GLN A 186 -6.69 -5.91 -11.62
N SER A 187 -5.92 -5.03 -12.27
CA SER A 187 -6.41 -3.77 -12.84
C SER A 187 -7.11 -2.85 -11.83
N ARG A 188 -6.74 -2.91 -10.53
CA ARG A 188 -7.34 -2.10 -9.46
C ARG A 188 -6.45 -0.92 -9.08
N ARG A 189 -7.07 0.27 -8.95
CA ARG A 189 -6.39 1.49 -8.50
C ARG A 189 -6.17 1.47 -6.98
N MET A 190 -5.00 1.93 -6.54
CA MET A 190 -4.83 2.48 -5.21
C MET A 190 -5.50 3.86 -5.15
N GLU A 191 -6.22 4.13 -4.07
CA GLU A 191 -6.85 5.43 -3.81
C GLU A 191 -6.14 6.19 -2.68
N ALA A 192 -5.57 5.47 -1.71
CA ALA A 192 -4.80 6.03 -0.62
C ALA A 192 -3.72 5.05 -0.10
N VAL A 193 -2.78 5.60 0.66
CA VAL A 193 -1.74 4.87 1.37
C VAL A 193 -1.53 5.44 2.78
N ARG A 194 -1.13 4.57 3.71
CA ARG A 194 -0.51 4.92 4.99
C ARG A 194 0.87 4.29 5.04
N VAL A 195 1.86 5.00 5.56
CA VAL A 195 3.25 4.55 5.72
C VAL A 195 3.80 5.00 7.07
N TRP A 196 4.51 4.13 7.79
CA TRP A 196 5.17 4.41 9.08
C TRP A 196 6.47 3.59 9.24
N VAL A 197 7.39 4.03 10.11
CA VAL A 197 8.75 3.47 10.34
C VAL A 197 9.14 3.37 11.82
#